data_AF-A0A2P8R296-F1
#
_entry.id   AF-A0A2P8R296-F1
#
_cell.length_a   1.000
_cell.length_b   1.000
_cell.length_c   1.000
_cell.angle_alpha   90.00
_cell.angle_beta   90.00
_cell.angle_gamma   90.00
#
_symmetry.space_group_name_H-M   'P 1'
#
loop_
_entity.id
_entity.type
_entity.pdbx_description
1 polymer ?
#
loop_
_entity_poly.entity_id
_entity_poly.type
_entity_poly.pdbx_seq_one_letter_code
_entity_poly.pdbx_strand_id
1 'polypeptide(L)'
;MIKIVTPDNNKQERKYILDIIFNEFLGLEYILEYKKDFEFWQIELENGKKIKFKDSFFNKFPNELEYLKLENIPDKVEFVTNKFLAEEDIPMIYGSSDIKVFNDEIVCGIDIFASGFFMLTRWEEYVNKNRDSHDRFPAYESLAYKQGFLDRPVVNEYLEMLKNMMIGLDEELEFKKRKFEFILTHDVDHIYKWDTPKKFIRHLCGDIILRKSFKEFFKSILYYIKVRIKIVNDPYDTFDYLMNVSEKIGTKSYFFFMAEGLTNFDNRYKTDDKIVVELFNKIKSRGHYIGIHPTYNAYNDKSQFKNEKKELEENFGVKISFGREHYLRFELPNTWQIWEDNEMQWDSTLGYADKEGFRCGVCYPYSVFNVLTQKKLNLKEKPLIVMDGSLKEQKNMNSTLMTEKILKLIKKTKKYNGEFVFLWHNSSFNVCEWREYNVSYESAIIEIA
;
A
#
# COMPACT_ATOMS: atom_id res chain seq x y z
N MET A 1 -13.71 -5.84 -30.27
CA MET A 1 -13.57 -5.99 -28.81
C MET A 1 -12.84 -7.29 -28.52
N ILE A 2 -11.93 -7.30 -27.53
CA ILE A 2 -11.20 -8.52 -27.12
C ILE A 2 -12.18 -9.56 -26.58
N LYS A 3 -11.99 -10.83 -26.93
CA LYS A 3 -12.76 -11.95 -26.40
C LYS A 3 -11.89 -12.78 -25.47
N ILE A 4 -12.33 -13.01 -24.24
CA ILE A 4 -11.63 -13.83 -23.26
C ILE A 4 -12.46 -15.06 -22.94
N VAL A 5 -11.88 -16.24 -23.08
CA VAL A 5 -12.48 -17.53 -22.73
C VAL A 5 -11.76 -18.11 -21.53
N THR A 6 -12.51 -18.49 -20.50
CA THR A 6 -11.97 -19.12 -19.29
C THR A 6 -12.75 -20.38 -18.93
N PRO A 7 -12.21 -21.26 -18.06
CA PRO A 7 -12.94 -22.38 -17.51
C PRO A 7 -14.15 -21.92 -16.67
N ASP A 8 -15.17 -22.77 -16.54
CA ASP A 8 -16.47 -22.39 -15.93
C ASP A 8 -16.56 -22.56 -14.41
N ASN A 9 -15.44 -22.71 -13.69
CA ASN A 9 -15.34 -22.68 -12.23
C ASN A 9 -14.77 -21.34 -11.72
N ASN A 10 -14.92 -21.04 -10.43
CA ASN A 10 -14.42 -19.82 -9.75
C ASN A 10 -14.68 -18.53 -10.56
N LYS A 11 -15.91 -18.41 -11.10
CA LYS A 11 -16.25 -17.39 -12.10
C LYS A 11 -16.05 -15.97 -11.60
N GLN A 12 -16.27 -15.73 -10.31
CA GLN A 12 -16.15 -14.40 -9.70
C GLN A 12 -14.69 -13.99 -9.53
N GLU A 13 -13.83 -14.89 -9.07
CA GLU A 13 -12.38 -14.67 -8.95
C GLU A 13 -11.76 -14.40 -10.32
N ARG A 14 -12.10 -15.23 -11.31
CA ARG A 14 -11.65 -15.08 -12.70
C ARG A 14 -12.09 -13.76 -13.29
N LYS A 15 -13.37 -13.42 -13.15
CA LYS A 15 -13.90 -12.14 -13.63
C LYS A 15 -13.21 -10.97 -12.94
N TYR A 16 -13.03 -11.03 -11.63
CA TYR A 16 -12.35 -9.97 -10.87
C TYR A 16 -10.95 -9.70 -11.40
N ILE A 17 -10.10 -10.73 -11.52
CA ILE A 17 -8.72 -10.50 -11.96
C ILE A 17 -8.64 -10.02 -13.43
N LEU A 18 -9.55 -10.52 -14.29
CA LEU A 18 -9.67 -10.03 -15.66
C LEU A 18 -10.13 -8.56 -15.70
N ASP A 19 -11.10 -8.17 -14.85
CA ASP A 19 -11.54 -6.78 -14.72
C ASP A 19 -10.40 -5.87 -14.24
N ILE A 20 -9.57 -6.31 -13.28
CA ILE A 20 -8.41 -5.51 -12.85
C ILE A 20 -7.39 -5.35 -13.98
N ILE A 21 -6.99 -6.45 -14.63
CA ILE A 21 -5.95 -6.43 -15.65
C ILE A 21 -6.41 -5.71 -16.91
N PHE A 22 -7.53 -6.11 -17.50
CA PHE A 22 -7.98 -5.56 -18.78
C PHE A 22 -8.63 -4.19 -18.61
N ASN A 23 -9.62 -4.05 -17.72
CA ASN A 23 -10.35 -2.79 -17.60
C ASN A 23 -9.56 -1.74 -16.80
N GLU A 24 -9.16 -2.04 -15.56
CA GLU A 24 -8.57 -1.00 -14.70
C GLU A 24 -7.14 -0.64 -15.08
N PHE A 25 -6.31 -1.64 -15.39
CA PHE A 25 -4.88 -1.47 -15.66
C PHE A 25 -4.61 -1.15 -17.13
N LEU A 26 -5.06 -1.99 -18.07
CA LEU A 26 -4.82 -1.81 -19.51
C LEU A 26 -5.81 -0.83 -20.18
N GLY A 27 -7.01 -0.62 -19.61
CA GLY A 27 -8.05 0.20 -20.23
C GLY A 27 -8.70 -0.42 -21.47
N LEU A 28 -8.77 -1.74 -21.52
CA LEU A 28 -9.31 -2.52 -22.63
C LEU A 28 -10.67 -3.10 -22.26
N GLU A 29 -11.63 -2.94 -23.16
CA GLU A 29 -12.92 -3.62 -23.08
C GLU A 29 -12.80 -5.06 -23.58
N TYR A 30 -13.54 -5.96 -22.93
CA TYR A 30 -13.51 -7.37 -23.27
C TYR A 30 -14.87 -8.04 -23.04
N ILE A 31 -15.12 -9.12 -23.78
CA ILE A 31 -16.24 -10.04 -23.58
C ILE A 31 -15.71 -11.30 -22.90
N LEU A 32 -16.35 -11.72 -21.82
CA LEU A 32 -16.01 -12.93 -21.09
C LEU A 32 -16.95 -14.09 -21.45
N GLU A 33 -16.37 -15.20 -21.88
CA GLU A 33 -17.06 -16.47 -22.08
C GLU A 33 -16.50 -17.55 -21.16
N TYR A 34 -17.38 -18.44 -20.70
CA TYR A 34 -17.01 -19.59 -19.87
C TYR A 34 -17.18 -20.87 -20.67
N LYS A 35 -16.21 -21.78 -20.55
CA LYS A 35 -16.20 -23.06 -21.27
C LYS A 35 -15.90 -24.21 -20.31
N LYS A 36 -16.68 -25.29 -20.41
CA LYS A 36 -16.42 -26.56 -19.72
C LYS A 36 -15.22 -27.27 -20.33
N ASP A 37 -14.51 -28.06 -19.51
CA ASP A 37 -13.37 -28.87 -19.92
C ASP A 37 -12.31 -28.05 -20.68
N PHE A 38 -12.03 -26.85 -20.16
CA PHE A 38 -11.06 -25.91 -20.75
C PHE A 38 -9.92 -25.69 -19.76
N GLU A 39 -8.68 -25.59 -20.28
CA GLU A 39 -7.47 -25.58 -19.44
C GLU A 39 -6.68 -24.25 -19.52
N PHE A 40 -7.25 -23.23 -20.16
CA PHE A 40 -6.54 -21.99 -20.47
C PHE A 40 -7.35 -20.74 -20.11
N TRP A 41 -6.63 -19.66 -19.87
CA TRP A 41 -7.10 -18.31 -20.09
C TRP A 41 -6.78 -17.93 -21.53
N GLN A 42 -7.77 -17.97 -22.42
CA GLN A 42 -7.58 -17.64 -23.83
C GLN A 42 -8.05 -16.21 -24.09
N ILE A 43 -7.15 -15.38 -24.61
CA ILE A 43 -7.40 -14.02 -25.04
C ILE A 43 -7.35 -14.03 -26.57
N GLU A 44 -8.43 -13.63 -27.22
CA GLU A 44 -8.55 -13.48 -28.66
C GLU A 44 -8.66 -11.99 -28.98
N LEU A 45 -7.66 -11.48 -29.70
CA LEU A 45 -7.59 -10.10 -30.16
C LEU A 45 -8.55 -9.86 -31.33
N GLU A 46 -8.80 -8.60 -31.67
CA GLU A 46 -9.77 -8.25 -32.73
C GLU A 46 -9.35 -8.77 -34.11
N ASN A 47 -8.05 -8.87 -34.35
CA ASN A 47 -7.49 -9.45 -35.56
C ASN A 47 -7.52 -11.00 -35.59
N GLY A 48 -8.13 -11.65 -34.59
CA GLY A 48 -8.28 -13.10 -34.49
C GLY A 48 -7.08 -13.86 -33.90
N LYS A 49 -5.96 -13.17 -33.64
CA LYS A 49 -4.77 -13.77 -33.01
C LYS A 49 -5.00 -14.02 -31.52
N LYS A 50 -4.27 -14.99 -30.97
CA LYS A 50 -4.58 -15.55 -29.65
C LYS A 50 -3.38 -15.57 -28.71
N ILE A 51 -3.66 -15.34 -27.43
CA ILE A 51 -2.75 -15.63 -26.33
C ILE A 51 -3.45 -16.60 -25.40
N LYS A 52 -2.78 -17.70 -25.06
CA LYS A 52 -3.28 -18.71 -24.13
C LYS A 52 -2.34 -18.81 -22.94
N PHE A 53 -2.81 -18.44 -21.77
CA PHE A 53 -2.13 -18.75 -20.52
C PHE A 53 -2.67 -20.07 -19.97
N LYS A 54 -1.80 -20.98 -19.57
CA LYS A 54 -2.22 -22.22 -18.91
C LYS A 54 -2.81 -21.89 -17.56
N ASP A 55 -4.04 -22.29 -17.31
CA ASP A 55 -4.64 -22.19 -15.98
C ASP A 55 -4.15 -23.35 -15.12
N SER A 56 -3.15 -23.03 -14.31
CA SER A 56 -2.40 -24.00 -13.51
C SER A 56 -2.83 -24.02 -12.05
N PHE A 57 -3.76 -23.14 -11.68
CA PHE A 57 -4.23 -22.97 -10.31
C PHE A 57 -5.72 -23.26 -10.18
N PHE A 58 -6.60 -22.41 -10.71
CA PHE A 58 -8.04 -22.53 -10.47
C PHE A 58 -8.62 -23.81 -11.04
N ASN A 59 -8.09 -24.36 -12.14
CA ASN A 59 -8.53 -25.66 -12.65
C ASN A 59 -8.38 -26.82 -11.65
N LYS A 60 -7.54 -26.70 -10.63
CA LYS A 60 -7.40 -27.71 -9.57
C LYS A 60 -8.54 -27.65 -8.55
N PHE A 61 -9.35 -26.59 -8.57
CA PHE A 61 -10.33 -26.26 -7.53
C PHE A 61 -11.71 -26.00 -8.17
N PRO A 62 -12.46 -27.06 -8.50
CA PRO A 62 -13.75 -26.92 -9.18
C PRO A 62 -14.81 -26.23 -8.31
N ASN A 63 -14.68 -26.29 -6.98
CA ASN A 63 -15.66 -25.72 -6.05
C ASN A 63 -15.26 -24.31 -5.59
N GLU A 64 -16.26 -23.51 -5.21
CA GLU A 64 -16.05 -22.18 -4.65
C GLU A 64 -15.19 -22.25 -3.38
N LEU A 65 -14.23 -21.31 -3.27
CA LEU A 65 -13.33 -21.14 -2.13
C LEU A 65 -12.42 -22.34 -1.80
N GLU A 66 -12.45 -23.42 -2.59
CA GLU A 66 -11.64 -24.62 -2.35
C GLU A 66 -10.13 -24.33 -2.39
N TYR A 67 -9.74 -23.29 -3.13
CA TYR A 67 -8.37 -22.80 -3.21
C TYR A 67 -7.88 -22.09 -1.94
N LEU A 68 -8.76 -21.63 -1.04
CA LEU A 68 -8.41 -20.89 0.18
C LEU A 68 -7.85 -21.82 1.27
N LYS A 69 -6.68 -22.40 1.02
CA LYS A 69 -5.97 -23.25 1.98
C LYS A 69 -4.48 -22.95 1.96
N LEU A 70 -3.81 -23.18 3.09
CA LEU A 70 -2.40 -22.86 3.26
C LEU A 70 -1.51 -23.69 2.32
N GLU A 71 -1.86 -24.95 2.10
CA GLU A 71 -1.16 -25.87 1.19
C GLU A 71 -1.21 -25.45 -0.29
N ASN A 72 -2.07 -24.50 -0.65
CA ASN A 72 -2.18 -23.99 -2.00
C ASN A 72 -1.22 -22.82 -2.28
N ILE A 73 -0.52 -22.30 -1.25
CA ILE A 73 0.55 -21.33 -1.41
C ILE A 73 1.84 -22.10 -1.79
N PRO A 74 2.56 -21.70 -2.85
CA PRO A 74 3.77 -22.42 -3.25
C PRO A 74 4.89 -22.25 -2.23
N ASP A 75 5.57 -23.35 -1.87
CA ASP A 75 6.73 -23.32 -0.97
C ASP A 75 7.97 -22.67 -1.60
N LYS A 76 8.05 -22.69 -2.93
CA LYS A 76 9.16 -22.14 -3.71
C LYS A 76 8.63 -21.41 -4.94
N VAL A 77 9.23 -20.26 -5.22
CA VAL A 77 8.98 -19.48 -6.44
C VAL A 77 10.23 -19.52 -7.31
N GLU A 78 10.07 -19.91 -8.57
CA GLU A 78 11.16 -19.89 -9.55
C GLU A 78 11.15 -18.56 -10.31
N PHE A 79 12.34 -18.05 -10.62
CA PHE A 79 12.50 -16.87 -11.47
C PHE A 79 12.81 -17.34 -12.89
N VAL A 80 11.95 -16.97 -13.83
CA VAL A 80 11.99 -17.46 -15.21
C VAL A 80 12.23 -16.30 -16.17
N THR A 81 12.91 -16.58 -17.29
CA THR A 81 13.22 -15.58 -18.31
C THR A 81 12.43 -15.87 -19.59
N ASN A 82 11.98 -14.83 -20.29
CA ASN A 82 11.44 -14.97 -21.64
C ASN A 82 11.53 -13.63 -22.39
N LYS A 83 11.31 -13.66 -23.71
CA LYS A 83 11.50 -12.49 -24.59
C LYS A 83 10.47 -11.36 -24.43
N PHE A 84 9.40 -11.56 -23.65
CA PHE A 84 8.33 -10.57 -23.45
C PHE A 84 8.44 -9.83 -22.12
N LEU A 85 9.43 -10.16 -21.28
CA LEU A 85 9.58 -9.54 -19.96
C LEU A 85 10.10 -8.10 -20.04
N ALA A 86 9.62 -7.25 -19.13
CA ALA A 86 10.15 -5.90 -18.91
C ALA A 86 11.36 -5.88 -17.96
N GLU A 87 11.58 -6.96 -17.22
CA GLU A 87 12.73 -7.21 -16.35
C GLU A 87 13.54 -8.40 -16.89
N GLU A 88 14.72 -8.64 -16.35
CA GLU A 88 15.59 -9.76 -16.79
C GLU A 88 14.94 -11.13 -16.56
N ASP A 89 14.21 -11.27 -15.45
CA ASP A 89 13.45 -12.45 -15.07
C ASP A 89 12.10 -12.04 -14.45
N ILE A 90 11.24 -13.02 -14.15
CA ILE A 90 9.99 -12.79 -13.43
C ILE A 90 9.73 -13.94 -12.45
N PRO A 91 9.29 -13.67 -11.21
CA PRO A 91 8.87 -14.73 -10.30
C PRO A 91 7.61 -15.41 -10.83
N MET A 92 7.65 -16.73 -10.95
CA MET A 92 6.53 -17.57 -11.34
C MET A 92 5.87 -18.16 -10.09
N ILE A 93 4.81 -17.52 -9.59
CA ILE A 93 4.07 -17.99 -8.41
C ILE A 93 3.30 -19.27 -8.75
N TYR A 94 2.56 -19.25 -9.86
CA TYR A 94 1.88 -20.43 -10.41
C TYR A 94 2.20 -20.61 -11.90
N GLY A 95 2.24 -21.85 -12.36
CA GLY A 95 2.43 -22.18 -13.78
C GLY A 95 3.69 -22.99 -14.09
N SER A 96 4.12 -22.92 -15.35
CA SER A 96 5.38 -23.47 -15.84
C SER A 96 6.13 -22.45 -16.71
N SER A 97 7.44 -22.65 -16.88
CA SER A 97 8.31 -21.77 -17.68
C SER A 97 8.11 -21.92 -19.19
N ASP A 98 7.23 -22.81 -19.64
CA ASP A 98 7.00 -23.10 -21.04
C ASP A 98 6.44 -21.88 -21.78
N ILE A 99 7.05 -21.53 -22.91
CA ILE A 99 6.51 -20.53 -23.82
C ILE A 99 6.68 -20.99 -25.27
N LYS A 100 5.59 -20.97 -26.03
CA LYS A 100 5.58 -21.33 -27.45
C LYS A 100 4.98 -20.17 -28.23
N VAL A 101 5.68 -19.73 -29.26
CA VAL A 101 5.25 -18.62 -30.12
C VAL A 101 5.08 -19.15 -31.53
N PHE A 102 3.85 -19.02 -32.04
CA PHE A 102 3.45 -19.31 -33.41
C PHE A 102 3.13 -17.98 -34.12
N ASN A 103 2.81 -18.03 -35.42
CA ASN A 103 2.52 -16.83 -36.20
C ASN A 103 1.29 -16.05 -35.66
N ASP A 104 0.24 -16.78 -35.30
CA ASP A 104 -1.05 -16.20 -34.87
C ASP A 104 -1.42 -16.54 -33.42
N GLU A 105 -0.52 -17.21 -32.68
CA GLU A 105 -0.80 -17.67 -31.33
C GLU A 105 0.44 -17.66 -30.43
N ILE A 106 0.28 -17.24 -29.19
CA ILE A 106 1.27 -17.39 -28.10
C ILE A 106 0.66 -18.30 -27.04
N VAL A 107 1.38 -19.34 -26.63
CA VAL A 107 1.00 -20.21 -25.50
C VAL A 107 2.03 -20.03 -24.39
N CYS A 108 1.59 -19.61 -23.21
CA CYS A 108 2.42 -19.33 -22.04
C CYS A 108 1.99 -20.19 -20.86
N GLY A 109 2.95 -20.86 -20.21
CA GLY A 109 2.74 -21.70 -19.03
C GLY A 109 2.62 -20.90 -17.74
N ILE A 110 3.11 -19.66 -17.69
CA ILE A 110 3.10 -18.81 -16.49
C ILE A 110 1.67 -18.34 -16.22
N ASP A 111 1.07 -18.72 -15.09
CA ASP A 111 -0.31 -18.35 -14.79
C ASP A 111 -0.36 -16.97 -14.12
N ILE A 112 -0.25 -15.92 -14.95
CA ILE A 112 -0.24 -14.53 -14.47
C ILE A 112 -1.56 -14.11 -13.82
N PHE A 113 -2.67 -14.75 -14.18
CA PHE A 113 -3.99 -14.42 -13.64
C PHE A 113 -4.13 -14.96 -12.23
N ALA A 114 -3.83 -16.25 -12.01
CA ALA A 114 -3.83 -16.78 -10.65
C ALA A 114 -2.77 -16.10 -9.75
N SER A 115 -1.59 -15.81 -10.30
CA SER A 115 -0.51 -15.14 -9.58
C SER A 115 -0.87 -13.70 -9.22
N GLY A 116 -1.47 -12.95 -10.15
CA GLY A 116 -1.97 -11.60 -9.90
C GLY A 116 -3.13 -11.60 -8.89
N PHE A 117 -4.06 -12.55 -9.01
CA PHE A 117 -5.15 -12.72 -8.05
C PHE A 117 -4.63 -12.96 -6.62
N PHE A 118 -3.65 -13.86 -6.47
CA PHE A 118 -2.97 -14.12 -5.20
C PHE A 118 -2.37 -12.86 -4.59
N MET A 119 -1.61 -12.09 -5.38
CA MET A 119 -0.93 -10.89 -4.90
C MET A 119 -1.88 -9.73 -4.58
N LEU A 120 -2.96 -9.55 -5.35
CA LEU A 120 -3.89 -8.43 -5.16
C LEU A 120 -4.95 -8.71 -4.08
N THR A 121 -5.44 -9.93 -3.96
CA THR A 121 -6.46 -10.26 -2.93
C THR A 121 -5.85 -10.57 -1.58
N ARG A 122 -4.53 -10.80 -1.53
CA ARG A 122 -3.76 -11.12 -0.33
C ARG A 122 -4.32 -12.32 0.42
N TRP A 123 -5.00 -13.24 -0.26
CA TRP A 123 -5.68 -14.36 0.42
C TRP A 123 -4.71 -15.24 1.24
N GLU A 124 -3.40 -15.16 0.99
CA GLU A 124 -2.37 -15.74 1.87
C GLU A 124 -2.53 -15.32 3.34
N GLU A 125 -2.87 -14.06 3.60
CA GLU A 125 -2.99 -13.52 4.96
C GLU A 125 -4.29 -13.99 5.65
N TYR A 126 -5.28 -14.42 4.86
CA TYR A 126 -6.48 -15.06 5.36
C TYR A 126 -6.19 -16.49 5.82
N VAL A 127 -5.44 -17.28 5.04
CA VAL A 127 -5.18 -18.70 5.37
C VAL A 127 -4.01 -18.87 6.34
N ASN A 128 -3.01 -17.98 6.29
CA ASN A 128 -1.90 -17.97 7.24
C ASN A 128 -2.31 -17.14 8.47
N LYS A 129 -2.40 -17.80 9.63
CA LYS A 129 -2.82 -17.19 10.90
C LYS A 129 -1.67 -16.65 11.75
N ASN A 130 -0.43 -16.66 11.25
CA ASN A 130 0.70 -16.06 11.95
C ASN A 130 0.53 -14.54 12.05
N ARG A 131 0.73 -13.99 13.24
CA ARG A 131 0.53 -12.57 13.55
C ARG A 131 1.63 -12.06 14.47
N ASP A 132 1.96 -10.77 14.34
CA ASP A 132 2.85 -10.09 15.27
C ASP A 132 2.13 -9.65 16.56
N SER A 133 2.82 -8.92 17.43
CA SER A 133 2.26 -8.45 18.71
C SER A 133 1.11 -7.45 18.61
N HIS A 134 0.83 -6.93 17.41
CA HIS A 134 -0.27 -6.00 17.13
C HIS A 134 -1.35 -6.66 16.25
N ASP A 135 -1.34 -7.99 16.14
CA ASP A 135 -2.28 -8.75 15.31
C ASP A 135 -2.16 -8.42 13.81
N ARG A 136 -0.95 -8.10 13.34
CA ARG A 136 -0.68 -7.79 11.93
C ARG A 136 -0.05 -8.98 11.24
N PHE A 137 -0.28 -9.12 9.94
CA PHE A 137 0.46 -10.08 9.11
C PHE A 137 1.86 -9.49 8.78
N PRO A 138 2.96 -10.07 9.29
CA PRO A 138 4.29 -9.50 9.11
C PRO A 138 4.90 -9.85 7.76
N ALA A 139 5.82 -9.01 7.25
CA ALA A 139 6.45 -9.23 5.97
C ALA A 139 7.14 -10.59 5.89
N TYR A 140 7.85 -10.98 6.96
CA TYR A 140 8.60 -12.25 6.98
C TYR A 140 7.74 -13.51 6.86
N GLU A 141 6.42 -13.41 7.05
CA GLU A 141 5.49 -14.51 6.82
C GLU A 141 4.99 -14.61 5.37
N SER A 142 5.12 -13.54 4.60
CA SER A 142 4.65 -13.47 3.22
C SER A 142 5.50 -14.29 2.25
N LEU A 143 4.86 -14.82 1.21
CA LEU A 143 5.56 -15.49 0.11
C LEU A 143 6.61 -14.56 -0.52
N ALA A 144 6.25 -13.31 -0.77
CA ALA A 144 7.11 -12.33 -1.43
C ALA A 144 8.40 -12.04 -0.67
N TYR A 145 8.35 -11.97 0.66
CA TYR A 145 9.55 -11.82 1.47
C TYR A 145 10.37 -13.11 1.49
N LYS A 146 9.73 -14.26 1.77
CA LYS A 146 10.40 -15.57 1.88
C LYS A 146 11.15 -15.94 0.61
N GLN A 147 10.62 -15.55 -0.54
CA GLN A 147 11.18 -15.85 -1.87
C GLN A 147 11.97 -14.67 -2.47
N GLY A 148 12.15 -13.57 -1.74
CA GLY A 148 13.07 -12.49 -2.14
C GLY A 148 12.57 -11.58 -3.27
N PHE A 149 11.26 -11.42 -3.46
CA PHE A 149 10.68 -10.52 -4.47
C PHE A 149 9.79 -9.40 -3.90
N LEU A 150 9.76 -9.19 -2.58
CA LEU A 150 8.93 -8.15 -1.95
C LEU A 150 9.24 -6.72 -2.47
N ASP A 151 10.46 -6.46 -2.95
CA ASP A 151 10.83 -5.17 -3.51
C ASP A 151 10.42 -5.03 -4.99
N ARG A 152 9.65 -5.96 -5.56
CA ARG A 152 9.20 -5.96 -6.96
C ARG A 152 7.69 -5.72 -7.08
N PRO A 153 7.23 -4.80 -7.94
CA PRO A 153 5.82 -4.70 -8.29
C PRO A 153 5.46 -5.80 -9.30
N VAL A 154 5.54 -7.06 -8.87
CA VAL A 154 5.40 -8.27 -9.70
C VAL A 154 4.12 -8.30 -10.55
N VAL A 155 3.00 -7.77 -10.07
CA VAL A 155 1.75 -7.67 -10.83
C VAL A 155 1.90 -6.70 -12.00
N ASN A 156 2.64 -5.60 -11.84
CA ASN A 156 3.00 -4.72 -12.95
C ASN A 156 3.96 -5.40 -13.93
N GLU A 157 4.86 -6.25 -13.45
CA GLU A 157 5.73 -7.06 -14.32
C GLU A 157 4.92 -8.06 -15.17
N TYR A 158 3.94 -8.75 -14.56
CA TYR A 158 3.01 -9.62 -15.28
C TYR A 158 2.19 -8.85 -16.33
N LEU A 159 1.74 -7.65 -15.97
CA LEU A 159 0.98 -6.77 -16.85
C LEU A 159 1.79 -6.35 -18.08
N GLU A 160 3.04 -5.90 -17.90
CA GLU A 160 3.90 -5.53 -19.03
C GLU A 160 4.28 -6.75 -19.88
N MET A 161 4.46 -7.93 -19.28
CA MET A 161 4.65 -9.16 -20.05
C MET A 161 3.44 -9.46 -20.96
N LEU A 162 2.22 -9.39 -20.41
CA LEU A 162 0.99 -9.57 -21.19
C LEU A 162 0.90 -8.52 -22.31
N LYS A 163 1.13 -7.25 -21.98
CA LYS A 163 1.09 -6.14 -22.95
C LYS A 163 2.08 -6.34 -24.09
N ASN A 164 3.32 -6.75 -23.80
CA ASN A 164 4.33 -7.04 -24.81
C ASN A 164 3.93 -8.23 -25.70
N MET A 165 3.29 -9.26 -25.15
CA MET A 165 2.73 -10.36 -25.96
C MET A 165 1.60 -9.87 -26.88
N MET A 166 0.72 -9.00 -26.38
CA MET A 166 -0.39 -8.43 -27.16
C MET A 166 0.13 -7.54 -28.30
N ILE A 167 1.07 -6.63 -28.02
CA ILE A 167 1.71 -5.77 -29.03
C ILE A 167 2.43 -6.61 -30.10
N GLY A 168 3.10 -7.69 -29.70
CA GLY A 168 3.77 -8.59 -30.63
C GLY A 168 2.82 -9.33 -31.59
N LEU A 169 1.52 -9.37 -31.29
CA LEU A 169 0.48 -9.92 -32.17
C LEU A 169 -0.29 -8.82 -32.91
N ASP A 170 -0.48 -7.67 -32.28
CA ASP A 170 -1.25 -6.54 -32.80
C ASP A 170 -0.64 -5.20 -32.36
N GLU A 171 0.06 -4.54 -33.27
CA GLU A 171 0.76 -3.27 -33.02
C GLU A 171 -0.22 -2.07 -32.93
N GLU A 172 -1.48 -2.24 -33.35
CA GLU A 172 -2.49 -1.18 -33.34
C GLU A 172 -3.20 -1.03 -31.97
N LEU A 173 -2.88 -1.89 -31.00
CA LEU A 173 -3.49 -1.86 -29.66
C LEU A 173 -3.09 -0.60 -28.88
N GLU A 174 -4.11 0.15 -28.46
CA GLU A 174 -3.93 1.28 -27.55
C GLU A 174 -4.22 0.89 -26.10
N PHE A 175 -3.28 1.25 -25.21
CA PHE A 175 -3.40 1.00 -23.77
C PHE A 175 -3.61 2.30 -22.99
N LYS A 176 -4.27 2.19 -21.85
CA LYS A 176 -4.42 3.28 -20.88
C LYS A 176 -3.05 3.86 -20.51
N LYS A 177 -2.87 5.14 -20.81
CA LYS A 177 -1.67 5.88 -20.43
C LYS A 177 -1.73 6.22 -18.94
N ARG A 178 -0.62 6.00 -18.24
CA ARG A 178 -0.43 6.34 -16.84
C ARG A 178 0.76 7.28 -16.70
N LYS A 179 0.76 8.05 -15.62
CA LYS A 179 1.89 8.89 -15.24
C LYS A 179 2.28 8.49 -13.83
N PHE A 180 3.58 8.51 -13.57
CA PHE A 180 4.08 8.40 -12.22
C PHE A 180 3.46 9.49 -11.33
N GLU A 181 3.00 9.10 -10.15
CA GLU A 181 2.52 10.02 -9.12
C GLU A 181 3.23 9.75 -7.80
N PHE A 182 3.56 10.82 -7.09
CA PHE A 182 4.19 10.74 -5.78
C PHE A 182 3.17 11.16 -4.71
N ILE A 183 2.69 10.17 -3.95
CA ILE A 183 1.59 10.34 -3.00
C ILE A 183 2.18 10.49 -1.59
N LEU A 184 2.31 11.75 -1.16
CA LEU A 184 2.80 12.10 0.17
C LEU A 184 1.69 11.98 1.21
N THR A 185 1.89 11.10 2.19
CA THR A 185 0.93 10.85 3.28
C THR A 185 1.59 11.06 4.64
N HIS A 186 0.82 11.55 5.61
CA HIS A 186 1.27 11.84 6.96
C HIS A 186 0.19 11.40 7.95
N ASP A 187 0.51 10.41 8.78
CA ASP A 187 -0.37 9.96 9.85
C ASP A 187 -0.15 10.89 11.06
N VAL A 188 -1.23 11.52 11.53
CA VAL A 188 -1.20 12.52 12.61
C VAL A 188 -1.49 11.84 13.94
N ASP A 189 -0.53 11.04 14.42
CA ASP A 189 -0.63 10.34 15.71
C ASP A 189 -0.49 11.29 16.90
N HIS A 190 0.38 12.29 16.74
CA HIS A 190 0.78 13.19 17.81
C HIS A 190 0.91 14.62 17.31
N ILE A 191 0.24 15.56 17.97
CA ILE A 191 0.39 17.00 17.70
C ILE A 191 1.49 17.62 18.56
N TYR A 192 1.69 17.08 19.77
CA TYR A 192 2.71 17.56 20.71
C TYR A 192 3.65 16.44 21.11
N LYS A 193 4.94 16.75 21.19
CA LYS A 193 5.92 15.84 21.79
C LYS A 193 5.68 15.64 23.29
N TRP A 194 5.33 16.72 23.98
CA TRP A 194 5.12 16.73 25.43
C TRP A 194 3.72 17.24 25.77
N ASP A 195 2.73 16.42 25.42
CA ASP A 195 1.33 16.59 25.83
C ASP A 195 1.15 16.65 27.37
N THR A 196 2.03 15.98 28.13
CA THR A 196 1.94 15.85 29.58
C THR A 196 3.29 16.09 30.27
N PRO A 197 3.31 16.65 31.50
CA PRO A 197 4.54 16.79 32.30
C PRO A 197 5.25 15.45 32.54
N LYS A 198 4.48 14.35 32.68
CA LYS A 198 5.02 13.00 32.86
C LYS A 198 5.87 12.54 31.67
N LYS A 199 5.43 12.78 30.42
CA LYS A 199 6.24 12.44 29.23
C LYS A 199 7.51 13.28 29.15
N PHE A 200 7.42 14.55 29.53
CA PHE A 200 8.61 15.42 29.61
C PHE A 200 9.62 14.91 30.64
N ILE A 201 9.17 14.58 31.86
CA ILE A 201 10.04 13.99 32.89
C ILE A 201 10.65 12.66 32.41
N ARG A 202 9.86 11.79 31.78
CA ARG A 202 10.37 10.53 31.21
C ARG A 202 11.44 10.78 30.14
N HIS A 203 11.24 11.78 29.27
CA HIS A 203 12.24 12.18 28.26
C HIS A 203 13.55 12.64 28.93
N LEU A 204 13.46 13.46 29.98
CA LEU A 204 14.61 13.90 30.77
C LEU A 204 15.34 12.74 31.45
N CYS A 205 14.61 11.77 32.02
CA CYS A 205 15.20 10.55 32.56
C CYS A 205 15.92 9.76 31.46
N GLY A 206 15.36 9.69 30.25
CA GLY A 206 16.02 9.08 29.10
C GLY A 206 17.32 9.78 28.69
N ASP A 207 17.37 11.12 28.74
CA ASP A 207 18.59 11.89 28.45
C ASP A 207 19.73 11.51 29.40
N ILE A 208 19.44 11.27 30.68
CA ILE A 208 20.44 10.92 31.69
C ILE A 208 20.76 9.41 31.67
N ILE A 209 19.75 8.54 31.64
CA ILE A 209 19.92 7.10 31.86
C ILE A 209 20.32 6.38 30.58
N LEU A 210 19.61 6.64 29.48
CA LEU A 210 19.82 5.96 28.20
C LEU A 210 20.90 6.65 27.38
N ARG A 211 20.79 7.97 27.22
CA ARG A 211 21.71 8.78 26.39
C ARG A 211 22.97 9.20 27.15
N LYS A 212 22.98 9.05 28.49
CA LYS A 212 24.12 9.40 29.37
C LYS A 212 24.68 10.80 29.11
N SER A 213 23.79 11.78 28.84
CA SER A 213 24.16 13.13 28.41
C SER A 213 23.42 14.20 29.20
N PHE A 214 24.12 14.81 30.17
CA PHE A 214 23.62 15.99 30.89
C PHE A 214 23.45 17.20 29.95
N LYS A 215 24.26 17.29 28.90
CA LYS A 215 24.13 18.32 27.87
C LYS A 215 22.77 18.24 27.18
N GLU A 216 22.34 17.04 26.77
CA GLU A 216 21.03 16.87 26.15
C GLU A 216 19.89 17.09 27.16
N PHE A 217 20.06 16.71 28.43
CA PHE A 217 19.09 17.02 29.49
C PHE A 217 18.81 18.53 29.62
N PHE A 218 19.85 19.36 29.78
CA PHE A 218 19.68 20.82 29.89
C PHE A 218 19.14 21.43 28.60
N LYS A 219 19.56 20.91 27.44
CA LYS A 219 19.03 21.33 26.14
C LYS A 219 17.55 21.01 26.00
N SER A 220 17.11 19.84 26.44
CA SER A 220 15.69 19.45 26.48
C SER A 220 14.87 20.38 27.39
N ILE A 221 15.39 20.77 28.56
CA ILE A 221 14.73 21.75 29.45
C ILE A 221 14.61 23.11 28.78
N LEU A 222 15.71 23.66 28.27
CA LEU A 222 15.70 24.97 27.62
C LEU A 222 14.75 24.98 26.41
N TYR A 223 14.75 23.89 25.64
CA TYR A 223 13.87 23.75 24.49
C TYR A 223 12.39 23.66 24.93
N TYR A 224 12.06 22.87 25.95
CA TYR A 224 10.70 22.79 26.51
C TYR A 224 10.19 24.16 26.97
N ILE A 225 11.03 24.93 27.67
CA ILE A 225 10.69 26.30 28.10
C ILE A 225 10.40 27.16 26.87
N LYS A 226 11.29 27.17 25.87
CA LYS A 226 11.13 27.95 24.62
C LYS A 226 9.84 27.60 23.88
N VAL A 227 9.43 26.33 23.85
CA VAL A 227 8.15 25.89 23.28
C VAL A 227 6.97 26.48 24.06
N ARG A 228 6.99 26.40 25.40
CA ARG A 228 5.89 26.90 26.24
C ARG A 228 5.72 28.43 26.17
N ILE A 229 6.82 29.16 26.01
CA ILE A 229 6.78 30.63 25.79
C ILE A 229 6.69 31.02 24.31
N LYS A 230 6.42 30.06 23.41
CA LYS A 230 6.18 30.25 21.97
C LYS A 230 7.34 30.93 21.21
N ILE A 231 8.58 30.77 21.67
CA ILE A 231 9.77 31.22 20.95
C ILE A 231 10.15 30.23 19.84
N VAL A 232 9.88 28.95 20.04
CA VAL A 232 10.09 27.88 19.05
C VAL A 232 8.86 26.99 18.98
N ASN A 233 8.62 26.38 17.83
CA ASN A 233 7.52 25.41 17.67
C ASN A 233 7.82 24.11 18.43
N ASP A 234 6.76 23.34 18.75
CA ASP A 234 6.91 21.99 19.26
C ASP A 234 7.64 21.10 18.25
N PRO A 235 8.46 20.11 18.65
CA PRO A 235 9.18 19.26 17.71
C PRO A 235 8.29 18.51 16.74
N TYR A 236 7.04 18.23 17.11
CA TYR A 236 6.06 17.54 16.27
C TYR A 236 5.22 18.51 15.43
N ASP A 237 5.33 19.82 15.65
CA ASP A 237 4.72 20.84 14.81
C ASP A 237 5.59 21.09 13.55
N THR A 238 5.53 20.12 12.64
CA THR A 238 6.26 20.10 11.36
C THR A 238 5.34 20.33 10.16
N PHE A 239 4.05 20.59 10.40
CA PHE A 239 3.02 20.64 9.36
C PHE A 239 3.33 21.68 8.28
N ASP A 240 3.82 22.87 8.65
CA ASP A 240 4.23 23.88 7.66
C ASP A 240 5.37 23.41 6.78
N TYR A 241 6.37 22.75 7.36
CA TYR A 241 7.48 22.19 6.61
C TYR A 241 7.00 21.13 5.62
N LEU A 242 6.18 20.18 6.08
CA LEU A 242 5.61 19.13 5.25
C LEU A 242 4.79 19.69 4.06
N MET A 243 3.94 20.68 4.34
CA MET A 243 3.14 21.34 3.30
C MET A 243 4.02 22.14 2.33
N ASN A 244 4.97 22.94 2.82
CA ASN A 244 5.90 23.73 2.00
C ASN A 244 6.70 22.82 1.04
N VAL A 245 7.19 21.69 1.55
CA VAL A 245 7.95 20.72 0.77
C VAL A 245 7.11 20.11 -0.35
N SER A 246 5.87 19.74 -0.03
CA SER A 246 4.93 19.18 -1.02
C SER A 246 4.58 20.20 -2.11
N GLU A 247 4.29 21.44 -1.70
CA GLU A 247 3.97 22.53 -2.63
C GLU A 247 5.16 22.87 -3.55
N LYS A 248 6.39 22.81 -3.03
CA LYS A 248 7.61 23.06 -3.80
C LYS A 248 7.77 22.10 -4.98
N ILE A 249 7.33 20.85 -4.83
CA ILE A 249 7.36 19.84 -5.91
C ILE A 249 6.04 19.76 -6.68
N GLY A 250 5.13 20.73 -6.48
CA GLY A 250 3.85 20.80 -7.19
C GLY A 250 2.83 19.73 -6.78
N THR A 251 2.99 19.09 -5.61
CA THR A 251 2.04 18.09 -5.09
C THR A 251 1.31 18.58 -3.85
N LYS A 252 0.30 17.82 -3.42
CA LYS A 252 -0.46 18.02 -2.19
C LYS A 252 -0.34 16.77 -1.33
N SER A 253 -0.08 16.97 -0.05
CA SER A 253 -0.01 15.91 0.95
C SER A 253 -1.39 15.54 1.48
N TYR A 254 -1.50 14.30 1.92
CA TYR A 254 -2.63 13.74 2.66
C TYR A 254 -2.27 13.68 4.14
N PHE A 255 -3.11 14.23 5.00
CA PHE A 255 -2.97 14.17 6.45
C PHE A 255 -4.11 13.32 7.02
N PHE A 256 -3.78 12.23 7.70
CA PHE A 256 -4.78 11.34 8.29
C PHE A 256 -4.90 11.61 9.78
N PHE A 257 -6.11 11.98 10.21
CA PHE A 257 -6.42 12.33 11.60
C PHE A 257 -7.23 11.22 12.26
N MET A 258 -6.94 10.96 13.53
CA MET A 258 -7.77 10.09 14.35
C MET A 258 -8.91 10.87 15.00
N ALA A 259 -10.00 10.16 15.29
CA ALA A 259 -11.03 10.56 16.24
C ALA A 259 -10.50 10.52 17.69
N GLU A 260 -11.38 10.60 18.69
CA GLU A 260 -10.99 10.46 20.10
C GLU A 260 -10.44 9.05 20.40
N GLY A 261 -9.14 8.98 20.72
CA GLY A 261 -8.45 7.74 21.07
C GLY A 261 -9.01 7.05 22.30
N LEU A 262 -9.16 5.72 22.23
CA LEU A 262 -9.77 4.90 23.28
C LEU A 262 -8.77 4.02 24.04
N THR A 263 -7.56 3.85 23.50
CA THR A 263 -6.52 2.97 24.03
C THR A 263 -5.21 3.71 24.30
N ASN A 264 -4.23 3.01 24.87
CA ASN A 264 -2.89 3.57 25.07
C ASN A 264 -2.06 3.68 23.78
N PHE A 265 -2.53 3.07 22.68
CA PHE A 265 -1.88 3.14 21.38
C PHE A 265 -2.30 4.37 20.59
N ASP A 266 -3.49 4.90 20.86
CA ASP A 266 -4.10 5.97 20.09
C ASP A 266 -3.53 7.36 20.37
N ASN A 267 -4.01 8.32 19.57
CA ASN A 267 -3.79 9.74 19.79
C ASN A 267 -4.27 10.21 21.18
N ARG A 268 -3.86 11.42 21.53
CA ARG A 268 -4.22 12.08 22.80
C ARG A 268 -4.72 13.50 22.59
N TYR A 269 -5.16 13.81 21.38
CA TYR A 269 -5.83 15.06 21.04
C TYR A 269 -7.30 14.77 20.77
N LYS A 270 -8.14 15.78 20.95
CA LYS A 270 -9.54 15.72 20.50
C LYS A 270 -9.70 16.46 19.20
N THR A 271 -10.55 15.96 18.33
CA THR A 271 -10.78 16.54 17.01
C THR A 271 -11.40 17.95 17.08
N ASP A 272 -12.10 18.27 18.18
CA ASP A 272 -12.67 19.58 18.48
C ASP A 272 -11.74 20.52 19.29
N ASP A 273 -10.54 20.07 19.65
CA ASP A 273 -9.55 20.95 20.29
C ASP A 273 -9.22 22.11 19.36
N LYS A 274 -9.20 23.33 19.91
CA LYS A 274 -8.95 24.56 19.13
C LYS A 274 -7.70 24.46 18.24
N ILE A 275 -6.62 23.87 18.72
CA ILE A 275 -5.39 23.73 17.92
C ILE A 275 -5.55 22.73 16.76
N VAL A 276 -6.32 21.66 16.95
CA VAL A 276 -6.59 20.66 15.90
C VAL A 276 -7.46 21.30 14.81
N VAL A 277 -8.50 22.04 15.21
CA VAL A 277 -9.36 22.78 14.27
C VAL A 277 -8.58 23.87 13.52
N GLU A 278 -7.68 24.60 14.20
CA GLU A 278 -6.80 25.58 13.54
C GLU A 278 -5.84 24.90 12.55
N LEU A 279 -5.24 23.77 12.92
CA LEU A 279 -4.38 22.98 12.05
C LEU A 279 -5.14 22.45 10.83
N PHE A 280 -6.33 21.87 11.05
CA PHE A 280 -7.23 21.42 10.00
C PHE A 280 -7.53 22.55 9.00
N ASN A 281 -7.96 23.72 9.49
CA ASN A 281 -8.29 24.86 8.64
C ASN A 281 -7.08 25.36 7.85
N LYS A 282 -5.88 25.28 8.43
CA LYS A 282 -4.62 25.63 7.78
C LYS A 282 -4.24 24.65 6.67
N ILE A 283 -4.36 23.35 6.91
CA ILE A 283 -4.11 22.30 5.90
C ILE A 283 -5.09 22.47 4.74
N LYS A 284 -6.38 22.65 5.05
CA LYS A 284 -7.45 22.84 4.06
C LYS A 284 -7.27 24.12 3.25
N SER A 285 -6.93 25.25 3.87
CA SER A 285 -6.75 26.54 3.17
C SER A 285 -5.58 26.53 2.18
N ARG A 286 -4.59 25.66 2.42
CA ARG A 286 -3.46 25.40 1.51
C ARG A 286 -3.76 24.33 0.44
N GLY A 287 -4.96 23.76 0.45
CA GLY A 287 -5.43 22.79 -0.55
C GLY A 287 -4.85 21.38 -0.38
N HIS A 288 -4.37 21.04 0.82
CA HIS A 288 -3.97 19.68 1.15
C HIS A 288 -5.18 18.82 1.51
N TYR A 289 -5.00 17.50 1.50
CA TYR A 289 -6.07 16.53 1.71
C TYR A 289 -6.10 16.04 3.15
N ILE A 290 -7.30 15.73 3.65
CA ILE A 290 -7.54 15.30 5.02
C ILE A 290 -8.38 14.03 4.98
N GLY A 291 -7.89 12.98 5.64
CA GLY A 291 -8.54 11.68 5.71
C GLY A 291 -8.60 11.15 7.15
N ILE A 292 -9.13 9.94 7.30
CA ILE A 292 -9.22 9.26 8.60
C ILE A 292 -7.99 8.41 8.87
N HIS A 293 -7.56 8.40 10.13
CA HIS A 293 -6.67 7.41 10.69
C HIS A 293 -7.46 6.70 11.79
N PRO A 294 -8.22 5.63 11.49
CA PRO A 294 -9.08 5.01 12.48
C PRO A 294 -8.28 4.54 13.69
N THR A 295 -8.85 4.62 14.88
CA THR A 295 -8.12 4.27 16.11
C THR A 295 -7.83 2.76 16.17
N TYR A 296 -6.97 2.35 17.09
CA TYR A 296 -6.29 1.05 17.13
C TYR A 296 -7.19 -0.18 16.95
N ASN A 297 -8.44 -0.15 17.43
CA ASN A 297 -9.38 -1.28 17.35
C ASN A 297 -10.43 -1.15 16.23
N ALA A 298 -10.45 -0.03 15.50
CA ALA A 298 -11.48 0.22 14.48
C ALA A 298 -11.37 -0.70 13.25
N TYR A 299 -10.16 -1.19 12.92
CA TYR A 299 -9.90 -2.05 11.75
C TYR A 299 -10.80 -3.29 11.64
N ASN A 300 -11.33 -3.79 12.77
CA ASN A 300 -12.27 -4.90 12.82
C ASN A 300 -13.57 -4.61 13.59
N ASP A 301 -13.84 -3.34 13.92
CA ASP A 301 -15.08 -2.90 14.55
C ASP A 301 -15.81 -1.86 13.67
N LYS A 302 -16.85 -2.35 12.98
CA LYS A 302 -17.70 -1.55 12.10
C LYS A 302 -18.38 -0.38 12.80
N SER A 303 -18.81 -0.57 14.06
CA SER A 303 -19.54 0.46 14.80
C SER A 303 -18.59 1.57 15.22
N GLN A 304 -17.41 1.19 15.69
CA GLN A 304 -16.35 2.11 16.05
C GLN A 304 -15.90 2.94 14.84
N PHE A 305 -15.51 2.30 13.72
CA PHE A 305 -15.11 3.00 12.49
C PHE A 305 -16.17 4.02 12.04
N LYS A 306 -17.44 3.61 12.03
CA LYS A 306 -18.56 4.48 11.63
C LYS A 306 -18.68 5.71 12.53
N ASN A 307 -18.55 5.53 13.85
CA ASN A 307 -18.64 6.62 14.82
C ASN A 307 -17.46 7.59 14.68
N GLU A 308 -16.24 7.06 14.52
CA GLU A 308 -15.02 7.86 14.34
C GLU A 308 -15.05 8.67 13.04
N LYS A 309 -15.49 8.05 11.94
CA LYS A 309 -15.71 8.75 10.68
C LYS A 309 -16.71 9.90 10.87
N LYS A 310 -17.85 9.62 11.51
CA LYS A 310 -18.88 10.63 11.76
C LYS A 310 -18.35 11.79 12.61
N GLU A 311 -17.61 11.51 13.67
CA GLU A 311 -16.98 12.53 14.53
C GLU A 311 -16.08 13.46 13.71
N LEU A 312 -15.19 12.89 12.89
CA LEU A 312 -14.30 13.69 12.03
C LEU A 312 -15.10 14.52 11.02
N GLU A 313 -16.10 13.95 10.37
CA GLU A 313 -16.94 14.67 9.40
C GLU A 313 -17.69 15.84 10.06
N GLU A 314 -18.20 15.66 11.28
CA GLU A 314 -18.90 16.69 12.06
C GLU A 314 -17.95 17.80 12.51
N ASN A 315 -16.80 17.45 13.07
CA ASN A 315 -15.85 18.43 13.63
C ASN A 315 -15.08 19.20 12.56
N PHE A 316 -14.83 18.59 11.41
CA PHE A 316 -14.09 19.21 10.31
C PHE A 316 -14.98 19.77 9.20
N GLY A 317 -16.27 19.41 9.18
CA GLY A 317 -17.22 19.87 8.16
C GLY A 317 -16.79 19.47 6.75
N VAL A 318 -16.31 18.23 6.58
CA VAL A 318 -15.88 17.64 5.30
C VAL A 318 -16.38 16.21 5.22
N LYS A 319 -16.63 15.70 4.01
CA LYS A 319 -16.82 14.27 3.79
C LYS A 319 -15.47 13.57 3.87
N ILE A 320 -15.37 12.51 4.66
CA ILE A 320 -14.18 11.68 4.75
C ILE A 320 -14.37 10.46 3.85
N SER A 321 -13.44 10.26 2.91
CA SER A 321 -13.53 9.20 1.90
C SER A 321 -12.26 8.38 1.72
N PHE A 322 -11.22 8.61 2.52
CA PHE A 322 -9.98 7.85 2.45
C PHE A 322 -9.19 7.93 3.75
N GLY A 323 -8.16 7.10 3.86
CA GLY A 323 -7.31 7.07 5.03
C GLY A 323 -6.38 5.87 5.08
N ARG A 324 -6.02 5.49 6.30
CA ARG A 324 -5.17 4.33 6.63
C ARG A 324 -5.44 3.86 8.05
N GLU A 325 -5.49 2.57 8.30
CA GLU A 325 -5.64 2.00 9.64
C GLU A 325 -4.42 2.25 10.53
N HIS A 326 -4.68 2.57 11.79
CA HIS A 326 -3.63 2.78 12.77
C HIS A 326 -2.79 1.51 13.00
N TYR A 327 -1.48 1.69 13.15
CA TYR A 327 -0.47 0.61 13.22
C TYR A 327 -0.39 -0.29 11.97
N LEU A 328 -1.08 0.04 10.87
CA LEU A 328 -1.31 -0.85 9.73
C LEU A 328 -2.02 -2.16 10.13
N ARG A 329 -2.88 -2.12 11.17
CA ARG A 329 -3.71 -3.27 11.55
C ARG A 329 -4.75 -3.53 10.49
N PHE A 330 -4.87 -4.78 10.09
CA PHE A 330 -5.66 -5.14 8.93
C PHE A 330 -6.07 -6.61 9.00
N GLU A 331 -7.36 -6.88 8.78
CA GLU A 331 -7.94 -8.21 8.78
C GLU A 331 -8.67 -8.47 7.46
N LEU A 332 -8.19 -9.45 6.69
CA LEU A 332 -8.88 -9.87 5.47
C LEU A 332 -10.09 -10.78 5.76
N PRO A 333 -11.21 -10.60 5.05
CA PRO A 333 -11.60 -9.42 4.25
C PRO A 333 -12.33 -8.35 5.08
N ASN A 334 -12.41 -8.51 6.41
CA ASN A 334 -13.25 -7.72 7.30
C ASN A 334 -12.96 -6.22 7.24
N THR A 335 -11.69 -5.80 7.29
CA THR A 335 -11.31 -4.39 7.25
C THR A 335 -11.77 -3.74 5.94
N TRP A 336 -11.46 -4.32 4.77
CA TRP A 336 -11.97 -3.80 3.50
C TRP A 336 -13.50 -3.76 3.43
N GLN A 337 -14.20 -4.73 4.03
CA GLN A 337 -15.66 -4.69 4.09
C GLN A 337 -16.18 -3.53 4.96
N ILE A 338 -15.54 -3.24 6.09
CA ILE A 338 -15.87 -2.09 6.94
C ILE A 338 -15.68 -0.78 6.17
N TRP A 339 -14.58 -0.66 5.42
CA TRP A 339 -14.32 0.51 4.59
C TRP A 339 -15.35 0.68 3.46
N GLU A 340 -15.68 -0.39 2.74
CA GLU A 340 -16.72 -0.41 1.71
C GLU A 340 -18.09 -0.01 2.28
N ASP A 341 -18.50 -0.62 3.40
CA ASP A 341 -19.78 -0.39 4.07
C ASP A 341 -19.95 1.05 4.58
N ASN A 342 -18.83 1.77 4.74
CA ASN A 342 -18.80 3.18 5.13
C ASN A 342 -18.52 4.11 3.94
N GLU A 343 -18.70 3.67 2.69
CA GLU A 343 -18.52 4.48 1.47
C GLU A 343 -17.13 5.10 1.33
N MET A 344 -16.09 4.42 1.80
CA MET A 344 -14.72 4.87 1.59
C MET A 344 -14.32 4.62 0.13
N GLN A 345 -13.63 5.58 -0.48
CA GLN A 345 -13.16 5.51 -1.86
C GLN A 345 -11.84 4.75 -1.96
N TRP A 346 -10.92 4.98 -1.01
CA TRP A 346 -9.69 4.21 -0.97
C TRP A 346 -9.09 4.07 0.42
N ASP A 347 -8.45 2.92 0.64
CA ASP A 347 -7.62 2.57 1.79
C ASP A 347 -6.14 2.59 1.37
N SER A 348 -5.24 2.86 2.32
CA SER A 348 -3.78 2.80 2.12
C SER A 348 -3.10 2.06 3.27
N THR A 349 -3.75 1.03 3.78
CA THR A 349 -3.27 0.22 4.91
C THR A 349 -2.30 -0.86 4.47
N LEU A 350 -2.38 -1.38 3.24
CA LEU A 350 -1.53 -2.48 2.81
C LEU A 350 -0.10 -2.04 2.50
N GLY A 351 0.67 -1.89 3.57
CA GLY A 351 2.14 -1.94 3.64
C GLY A 351 2.56 -2.85 4.80
N TYR A 352 3.85 -3.11 4.99
CA TYR A 352 4.33 -3.88 6.14
C TYR A 352 4.94 -2.97 7.21
N ALA A 353 4.60 -3.24 8.48
CA ALA A 353 5.18 -2.50 9.61
C ALA A 353 6.66 -2.83 9.84
N ASP A 354 7.12 -4.01 9.41
CA ASP A 354 8.48 -4.49 9.58
C ASP A 354 9.34 -4.39 8.30
N LYS A 355 8.74 -4.03 7.16
CA LYS A 355 9.46 -3.95 5.87
C LYS A 355 8.86 -2.98 4.86
N GLU A 356 9.71 -2.33 4.09
CA GLU A 356 9.34 -1.58 2.89
C GLU A 356 9.17 -2.52 1.68
N GLY A 357 8.36 -2.11 0.71
CA GLY A 357 8.20 -2.84 -0.56
C GLY A 357 6.75 -2.90 -1.04
N PHE A 358 6.50 -3.75 -2.04
CA PHE A 358 5.19 -3.88 -2.68
C PHE A 358 4.42 -5.03 -2.04
N ARG A 359 3.77 -4.80 -0.89
CA ARG A 359 2.97 -5.83 -0.18
C ARG A 359 1.94 -6.49 -1.12
N CYS A 360 1.28 -5.69 -1.95
CA CYS A 360 0.30 -6.17 -2.95
C CYS A 360 0.94 -6.58 -4.29
N GLY A 361 2.26 -6.57 -4.40
CA GLY A 361 2.97 -6.80 -5.65
C GLY A 361 2.65 -5.78 -6.75
N VAL A 362 2.06 -4.64 -6.43
CA VAL A 362 1.57 -3.67 -7.42
C VAL A 362 1.84 -2.25 -6.94
N CYS A 363 2.07 -1.34 -7.89
CA CYS A 363 2.21 0.10 -7.65
C CYS A 363 1.05 0.92 -8.25
N TYR A 364 -0.08 0.28 -8.54
CA TYR A 364 -1.29 0.90 -9.06
C TYR A 364 -2.40 0.82 -8.02
N PRO A 365 -3.29 1.83 -7.95
CA PRO A 365 -4.55 1.67 -7.25
C PRO A 365 -5.38 0.58 -7.93
N TYR A 366 -6.03 -0.28 -7.16
CA TYR A 366 -6.89 -1.34 -7.66
C TYR A 366 -8.13 -1.50 -6.79
N SER A 367 -9.27 -1.80 -7.40
CA SER A 367 -10.48 -2.17 -6.65
C SER A 367 -10.26 -3.49 -5.94
N VAL A 368 -10.64 -3.61 -4.67
CA VAL A 368 -10.35 -4.79 -3.86
C VAL A 368 -11.40 -5.90 -4.03
N PHE A 369 -11.09 -7.11 -3.55
CA PHE A 369 -11.97 -8.27 -3.63
C PHE A 369 -12.18 -8.88 -2.25
N ASN A 370 -13.44 -9.02 -1.86
CA ASN A 370 -13.80 -9.78 -0.67
C ASN A 370 -13.83 -11.27 -1.04
N VAL A 371 -12.76 -11.99 -0.69
CA VAL A 371 -12.58 -13.41 -1.01
C VAL A 371 -13.66 -14.33 -0.44
N LEU A 372 -14.31 -13.95 0.67
CA LEU A 372 -15.34 -14.79 1.30
C LEU A 372 -16.71 -14.60 0.64
N THR A 373 -17.05 -13.36 0.29
CA THR A 373 -18.32 -13.07 -0.40
C THR A 373 -18.21 -13.18 -1.92
N GLN A 374 -17.00 -13.39 -2.43
CA GLN A 374 -16.66 -13.45 -3.86
C GLN A 374 -17.12 -12.20 -4.62
N LYS A 375 -16.95 -11.02 -4.01
CA LYS A 375 -17.38 -9.74 -4.58
C LYS A 375 -16.21 -8.79 -4.76
N LYS A 376 -16.14 -8.21 -5.96
CA LYS A 376 -15.39 -6.99 -6.21
C LYS A 376 -16.07 -5.83 -5.48
N LEU A 377 -15.31 -5.08 -4.68
CA LEU A 377 -15.79 -3.93 -3.93
C LEU A 377 -15.56 -2.64 -4.76
N ASN A 378 -16.23 -1.54 -4.39
CA ASN A 378 -15.96 -0.23 -4.97
C ASN A 378 -14.73 0.44 -4.36
N LEU A 379 -14.40 0.07 -3.12
CA LEU A 379 -13.18 0.45 -2.42
C LEU A 379 -11.95 0.10 -3.23
N LYS A 380 -11.02 1.04 -3.32
CA LYS A 380 -9.68 0.82 -3.87
C LYS A 380 -8.62 0.72 -2.79
N GLU A 381 -7.65 -0.15 -2.99
CA GLU A 381 -6.40 -0.08 -2.24
C GLU A 381 -5.41 0.81 -2.98
N LYS A 382 -4.74 1.70 -2.25
CA LYS A 382 -3.52 2.41 -2.64
C LYS A 382 -2.36 1.90 -1.78
N PRO A 383 -1.67 0.81 -2.20
CA PRO A 383 -0.70 0.13 -1.34
C PRO A 383 0.39 1.07 -0.82
N LEU A 384 0.63 1.02 0.48
CA LEU A 384 1.72 1.76 1.11
C LEU A 384 3.05 1.07 0.77
N ILE A 385 3.99 1.81 0.15
CA ILE A 385 5.27 1.25 -0.29
C ILE A 385 6.38 1.51 0.75
N VAL A 386 6.41 2.71 1.33
CA VAL A 386 7.38 3.08 2.35
C VAL A 386 6.70 3.78 3.52
N MET A 387 7.03 3.33 4.73
CA MET A 387 6.80 4.03 5.99
C MET A 387 8.16 4.27 6.67
N ASP A 388 8.37 5.50 7.14
CA ASP A 388 9.53 5.90 7.94
C ASP A 388 9.82 4.93 9.11
N GLY A 389 8.82 4.62 9.92
CA GLY A 389 8.91 3.71 11.07
C GLY A 389 9.42 2.31 10.69
N SER A 390 8.86 1.72 9.63
CA SER A 390 9.25 0.38 9.15
C SER A 390 10.72 0.31 8.75
N LEU A 391 11.25 1.39 8.18
CA LEU A 391 12.67 1.47 7.84
C LEU A 391 13.53 1.68 9.09
N LYS A 392 13.15 2.63 9.95
CA LYS A 392 13.94 3.01 11.13
C LYS A 392 14.15 1.86 12.13
N GLU A 393 13.16 0.98 12.27
CA GLU A 393 13.20 -0.17 13.19
C GLU A 393 14.02 -1.35 12.66
N GLN A 394 14.39 -1.35 11.38
CA GLN A 394 15.24 -2.40 10.82
C GLN A 394 16.65 -2.39 11.41
N LYS A 395 17.18 -3.59 11.62
CA LYS A 395 18.54 -3.79 12.12
C LYS A 395 19.57 -3.12 11.19
N ASN A 396 20.51 -2.41 11.80
CA ASN A 396 21.59 -1.68 11.11
C ASN A 396 21.13 -0.57 10.15
N MET A 397 19.87 -0.10 10.25
CA MET A 397 19.41 1.03 9.44
C MET A 397 20.16 2.31 9.83
N ASN A 398 20.72 2.98 8.83
CA ASN A 398 21.25 4.34 8.91
C ASN A 398 20.63 5.17 7.78
N SER A 399 20.85 6.49 7.79
CA SER A 399 20.21 7.39 6.82
C SER A 399 20.65 7.13 5.38
N THR A 400 21.90 6.77 5.12
CA THR A 400 22.37 6.39 3.78
C THR A 400 21.61 5.19 3.23
N LEU A 401 21.56 4.09 4.00
CA LEU A 401 20.87 2.87 3.58
C LEU A 401 19.35 3.09 3.44
N MET A 402 18.76 3.91 4.32
CA MET A 402 17.35 4.28 4.22
C MET A 402 17.08 5.03 2.91
N THR A 403 17.91 6.03 2.59
CA THR A 403 17.82 6.79 1.34
C THR A 403 17.96 5.87 0.13
N GLU A 404 18.96 4.99 0.10
CA GLU A 404 19.19 4.05 -1.00
C GLU A 404 17.96 3.15 -1.25
N LYS A 405 17.37 2.61 -0.19
CA LYS A 405 16.15 1.78 -0.27
C LYS A 405 14.97 2.55 -0.84
N ILE A 406 14.73 3.76 -0.33
CA ILE A 406 13.63 4.62 -0.81
C ILE A 406 13.81 4.95 -2.29
N LEU A 407 15.00 5.42 -2.70
CA LEU A 407 15.28 5.78 -4.08
C LEU A 407 15.17 4.59 -5.03
N LYS A 408 15.57 3.38 -4.59
CA LYS A 408 15.39 2.15 -5.37
C LYS A 408 13.91 1.88 -5.67
N LEU A 409 13.04 2.03 -4.67
CA LEU A 409 11.60 1.79 -4.83
C LEU A 409 10.91 2.89 -5.64
N ILE A 410 11.36 4.15 -5.52
CA ILE A 410 10.90 5.25 -6.40
C ILE A 410 11.24 4.93 -7.86
N LYS A 411 12.48 4.52 -8.15
CA LYS A 411 12.91 4.17 -9.52
C LYS A 411 12.07 3.02 -10.10
N LYS A 412 11.82 1.97 -9.32
CA LYS A 412 10.91 0.88 -9.72
C LYS A 412 9.51 1.40 -10.03
N THR A 413 8.96 2.27 -9.18
CA THR A 413 7.61 2.82 -9.39
C THR A 413 7.53 3.74 -10.62
N LYS A 414 8.57 4.57 -10.84
CA LYS A 414 8.71 5.40 -12.06
C LYS A 414 8.75 4.53 -13.32
N LYS A 415 9.48 3.40 -13.33
CA LYS A 415 9.56 2.47 -14.46
C LYS A 415 8.18 2.01 -14.94
N TYR A 416 7.25 1.77 -14.01
CA TYR A 416 5.88 1.34 -14.32
C TYR A 416 4.86 2.49 -14.35
N ASN A 417 5.27 3.75 -14.23
CA ASN A 417 4.36 4.90 -14.13
C ASN A 417 3.27 4.70 -13.05
N GLY A 418 3.66 4.17 -11.88
CA GLY A 418 2.77 3.92 -10.76
C GLY A 418 2.65 5.06 -9.75
N GLU A 419 1.84 4.83 -8.73
CA GLU A 419 1.71 5.70 -7.55
C GLU A 419 2.71 5.26 -6.49
N PHE A 420 3.66 6.13 -6.14
CA PHE A 420 4.57 5.90 -5.02
C PHE A 420 3.97 6.48 -3.74
N VAL A 421 3.32 5.62 -2.95
CA VAL A 421 2.74 6.01 -1.66
C VAL A 421 3.81 6.02 -0.58
N PHE A 422 4.09 7.21 -0.06
CA PHE A 422 5.14 7.49 0.92
C PHE A 422 4.54 8.03 2.21
N LEU A 423 4.71 7.31 3.31
CA LEU A 423 4.33 7.73 4.66
C LEU A 423 5.56 8.23 5.42
N TRP A 424 5.45 9.46 5.90
CA TRP A 424 6.38 10.01 6.89
C TRP A 424 5.60 10.73 7.99
N HIS A 425 5.80 10.37 9.25
CA HIS A 425 5.04 10.98 10.34
C HIS A 425 5.53 12.39 10.64
N ASN A 426 4.62 13.27 11.06
CA ASN A 426 4.98 14.63 11.48
C ASN A 426 5.94 14.64 12.68
N SER A 427 5.89 13.59 13.51
CA SER A 427 6.77 13.39 14.66
C SER A 427 8.20 12.90 14.34
N SER A 428 8.49 12.59 13.08
CA SER A 428 9.73 11.93 12.64
C SER A 428 10.80 12.87 12.08
N PHE A 429 10.94 14.08 12.66
CA PHE A 429 11.95 15.07 12.20
C PHE A 429 12.81 15.67 13.32
N ASN A 430 12.21 16.47 14.21
CA ASN A 430 12.97 17.38 15.06
C ASN A 430 13.45 16.77 16.39
N VAL A 431 13.32 15.44 16.53
CA VAL A 431 13.74 14.67 17.71
C VAL A 431 15.03 13.91 17.45
N CYS A 432 15.78 13.63 18.52
CA CYS A 432 17.15 13.12 18.43
C CYS A 432 17.25 11.82 17.62
N GLU A 433 16.23 10.98 17.73
CA GLU A 433 16.10 9.67 17.10
C GLU A 433 15.92 9.76 15.58
N TRP A 434 15.44 10.90 15.08
CA TRP A 434 15.02 11.09 13.69
C TRP A 434 15.86 12.09 12.91
N ARG A 435 16.54 13.03 13.57
CA ARG A 435 17.30 14.12 12.91
C ARG A 435 18.24 13.66 11.81
N GLU A 436 18.91 12.52 11.98
CA GLU A 436 19.84 11.99 10.97
C GLU A 436 19.13 11.46 9.71
N TYR A 437 17.85 11.10 9.81
CA TYR A 437 17.03 10.54 8.72
C TYR A 437 16.23 11.61 7.97
N ASN A 438 16.22 12.87 8.41
CA ASN A 438 15.61 13.98 7.66
C ASN A 438 16.12 14.03 6.22
N VAL A 439 17.41 13.72 6.03
CA VAL A 439 18.04 13.65 4.69
C VAL A 439 17.39 12.60 3.79
N SER A 440 16.87 11.51 4.35
CA SER A 440 16.20 10.44 3.59
C SER A 440 14.85 10.91 3.06
N TYR A 441 14.08 11.63 3.89
CA TYR A 441 12.86 12.31 3.45
C TYR A 441 13.18 13.35 2.36
N GLU A 442 14.13 14.25 2.61
CA GLU A 442 14.49 15.32 1.67
C GLU A 442 15.03 14.78 0.34
N SER A 443 15.83 13.71 0.37
CA SER A 443 16.34 13.06 -0.84
C SER A 443 15.22 12.45 -1.68
N ALA A 444 14.21 11.85 -1.03
CA ALA A 444 13.03 11.35 -1.73
C ALA A 444 12.28 12.48 -2.43
N ILE A 445 12.10 13.62 -1.78
CA ILE A 445 11.48 14.82 -2.37
C ILE A 445 12.31 15.34 -3.56
N ILE A 446 13.63 15.46 -3.40
CA ILE A 446 14.52 15.98 -4.44
C ILE A 446 14.53 15.08 -5.67
N GLU A 447 14.42 13.77 -5.50
CA GLU A 447 14.31 12.82 -6.63
C GLU A 447 13.02 13.02 -7.45
N ILE A 448 11.99 13.66 -6.88
CA ILE A 448 10.73 13.96 -7.57
C ILE A 448 10.69 15.37 -8.18
N ALA A 449 11.35 16.34 -7.54
CA ALA A 449 11.46 17.73 -7.98
C ALA A 449 12.21 17.85 -9.31
#